data_AF-A0A7Y3JF79-F1
#
_entry.id   AF-A0A7Y3JF79-F1
#
_cell.length_a   1.000
_cell.length_b   1.000
_cell.length_c   1.000
_cell.angle_alpha   90.00
_cell.angle_beta   90.00
_cell.angle_gamma   90.00
#
_symmetry.space_group_name_H-M   'P 1'
#
loop_
_entity.id
_entity.type
_entity.pdbx_description
1 polymer ?
#
loop_
_entity_poly.entity_id
_entity_poly.type
_entity_poly.pdbx_seq_one_letter_code
_entity_poly.pdbx_strand_id
1 'polypeptide(L)'
;MRQFALIIVLLGVFVMSSIGQPLGNKTIFGSHVYVLSDSSKDIQETIDRLYKTQEASEFGDKRFALLFLPGVYPHLNLKVGFYTQLAGLGRMPDQVVFDQGSTLEVTGDWNRHSCTSNFWRSAENFRLTNPAPFSAMWAVSQACPLRRVHIDGNLDLYEIGPNGRNEFASGGFLADSEIGGTIDSGSQQQWFSRNTRMKNWKSGSWNMVFVGSNVPLSSNWTENPPYTTTPYTVIKKTPLVREKPFLCVNDQGEFQVFAPGTRQDSVGPSWTNGPDKGTILPINRFYIAHPETDDAESINAQLAQGKDILLTPGIYSLKSPLHVSRSDTVILGLGLATLQPASGQAALIVDDVDGVSLSGLLIDAGQENSRVLLRMGQPGSVLSHASNPSLLSDVFFRVGGAGPARANVCLEINSKNVIVDDTWIWRADHGRGVGWETNPSQNGLIVNGDEVTIYGLAVEHFQEYQTIWNGNDGKLFFYQCELPYDPPSQAQWSSTWEGRKVDGWAAYKVGDQVLRHTAYGLGIYAVFIKTNGAHVNLDHAIEVPGQAKGIKIFHAMDLSIVGLGGIDHTINHLGRRAEPHDFENYPRVVSWPR
;
A
#
# COMPACT_ATOMS: atom_id res chain seq x y z
N MET A 1 -5.05 5.70 -84.02
CA MET A 1 -4.24 5.88 -82.80
C MET A 1 -4.29 7.37 -82.46
N ARG A 2 -4.83 7.92 -81.37
CA ARG A 2 -5.44 7.53 -80.07
C ARG A 2 -6.28 8.80 -79.71
N GLN A 3 -7.61 8.81 -79.72
CA GLN A 3 -8.57 8.56 -78.62
C GLN A 3 -8.22 9.09 -77.20
N PHE A 4 -9.18 9.89 -76.68
CA PHE A 4 -9.55 10.19 -75.27
C PHE A 4 -8.63 11.13 -74.45
N ALA A 5 -9.11 11.98 -73.50
CA ALA A 5 -10.43 12.20 -72.92
C ALA A 5 -10.53 13.60 -72.27
N LEU A 6 -11.76 14.09 -72.20
CA LEU A 6 -12.26 15.20 -71.39
C LEU A 6 -12.26 14.79 -69.91
N ILE A 7 -11.66 15.58 -69.01
CA ILE A 7 -11.77 15.37 -67.55
C ILE A 7 -12.44 16.59 -66.92
N ILE A 8 -13.59 16.30 -66.31
CA ILE A 8 -14.43 17.18 -65.50
C ILE A 8 -13.75 17.42 -64.15
N VAL A 9 -13.61 18.69 -63.76
CA VAL A 9 -13.16 19.08 -62.41
C VAL A 9 -14.33 18.91 -61.45
N LEU A 10 -14.31 17.85 -60.64
CA LEU A 10 -15.19 17.69 -59.48
C LEU A 10 -14.55 18.41 -58.28
N LEU A 11 -15.22 19.41 -57.72
CA LEU A 11 -14.94 19.92 -56.38
C LEU A 11 -15.32 18.84 -55.35
N GLY A 12 -14.33 18.11 -54.84
CA GLY A 12 -14.47 17.32 -53.63
C GLY A 12 -14.16 18.18 -52.41
N VAL A 13 -15.19 18.56 -51.66
CA VAL A 13 -15.03 19.08 -50.30
C VAL A 13 -14.52 17.93 -49.44
N PHE A 14 -13.22 17.89 -49.18
CA PHE A 14 -12.68 17.10 -48.08
C PHE A 14 -13.04 17.82 -46.78
N VAL A 15 -14.14 17.38 -46.16
CA VAL A 15 -14.28 17.53 -44.70
C VAL A 15 -13.24 16.59 -44.11
N MET A 16 -12.06 17.12 -43.79
CA MET A 16 -11.21 16.46 -42.80
C MET A 16 -12.01 16.47 -41.50
N SER A 17 -12.63 15.34 -41.18
CA SER A 17 -12.99 15.03 -39.81
C SER A 17 -11.69 15.02 -39.02
N SER A 18 -11.39 16.14 -38.35
CA SER A 18 -10.47 16.12 -37.23
C SER A 18 -11.00 15.09 -36.25
N ILE A 19 -10.35 13.93 -36.19
CA ILE A 19 -10.49 13.01 -35.07
C ILE A 19 -10.18 13.87 -33.84
N GLY A 20 -11.22 14.18 -33.08
CA GLY A 20 -11.11 15.00 -31.89
C GLY A 20 -10.09 14.32 -30.99
N GLN A 21 -9.01 15.02 -30.67
CA GLN A 21 -8.24 14.68 -29.50
C GLN A 21 -9.24 14.65 -28.33
N PRO A 22 -9.21 13.63 -27.45
CA PRO A 22 -9.89 13.75 -26.17
C PRO A 22 -9.41 15.07 -25.56
N LEU A 23 -10.33 15.90 -25.07
CA LEU A 23 -9.99 17.12 -24.34
C LEU A 23 -8.93 16.75 -23.29
N GLY A 24 -7.66 17.08 -23.55
CA GLY A 24 -6.62 17.00 -22.54
C GLY A 24 -7.11 17.85 -21.38
N ASN A 25 -7.31 17.22 -20.23
CA ASN A 25 -8.06 17.85 -19.15
C ASN A 25 -7.25 19.02 -18.59
N LYS A 26 -7.59 20.25 -18.99
CA LYS A 26 -6.97 21.49 -18.50
C LYS A 26 -7.48 21.82 -17.09
N THR A 27 -7.31 20.88 -16.17
CA THR A 27 -7.64 21.10 -14.75
C THR A 27 -6.46 21.72 -14.04
N ILE A 28 -6.69 22.23 -12.83
CA ILE A 28 -5.64 22.70 -11.92
C ILE A 28 -4.66 21.59 -11.51
N PHE A 29 -4.95 20.31 -11.81
CA PHE A 29 -4.12 19.16 -11.44
C PHE A 29 -3.21 18.66 -12.56
N GLY A 30 -3.18 19.35 -13.71
CA GLY A 30 -2.27 19.03 -14.81
C GLY A 30 -2.76 17.89 -15.71
N SER A 31 -1.94 17.54 -16.70
CA SER A 31 -2.30 16.67 -17.83
C SER A 31 -2.43 15.19 -17.48
N HIS A 32 -1.93 14.76 -16.32
CA HIS A 32 -2.00 13.37 -15.85
C HIS A 32 -3.23 13.09 -14.97
N VAL A 33 -4.10 14.10 -14.78
CA VAL A 33 -5.32 13.98 -14.01
C VAL A 33 -6.53 14.15 -14.92
N TYR A 34 -7.39 13.13 -14.92
CA TYR A 34 -8.62 13.10 -15.70
C TYR A 34 -9.81 13.23 -14.74
N VAL A 35 -10.30 14.46 -14.58
CA VAL A 35 -11.59 14.75 -13.93
C VAL A 35 -12.74 14.50 -14.92
N LEU A 36 -13.58 13.53 -14.62
CA LEU A 36 -14.65 13.02 -15.47
C LEU A 36 -16.00 13.31 -14.81
N SER A 37 -16.99 13.71 -15.61
CA SER A 37 -18.40 13.82 -15.19
C SER A 37 -19.21 12.71 -15.86
N ASP A 38 -20.42 12.42 -15.38
CA ASP A 38 -21.32 11.46 -16.02
C ASP A 38 -21.77 11.88 -17.43
N SER A 39 -21.59 13.16 -17.78
CA SER A 39 -21.79 13.70 -19.13
C SER A 39 -20.55 13.61 -20.04
N SER A 40 -19.40 13.22 -19.49
CA SER A 40 -18.16 13.10 -20.28
C SER A 40 -18.31 12.01 -21.34
N LYS A 41 -17.94 12.34 -22.57
CA LYS A 41 -17.84 11.34 -23.65
C LYS A 41 -16.53 10.56 -23.51
N ASP A 42 -16.50 9.36 -24.07
CA ASP A 42 -15.28 8.57 -24.25
C ASP A 42 -14.58 8.17 -22.93
N ILE A 43 -15.35 8.04 -21.83
CA ILE A 43 -14.83 7.60 -20.52
C ILE A 43 -14.16 6.24 -20.64
N GLN A 44 -14.84 5.25 -21.24
CA GLN A 44 -14.28 3.91 -21.43
C GLN A 44 -13.02 3.94 -22.28
N GLU A 45 -13.02 4.68 -23.40
CA GLU A 45 -11.84 4.81 -24.27
C GLU A 45 -10.65 5.42 -23.53
N THR A 46 -10.91 6.36 -22.62
CA THR A 46 -9.88 6.95 -21.76
C THR A 46 -9.31 5.91 -20.80
N ILE A 47 -10.16 5.14 -20.13
CA ILE A 47 -9.74 4.05 -19.23
C ILE A 47 -8.89 3.04 -20.00
N ASP A 48 -9.38 2.54 -21.14
CA ASP A 48 -8.70 1.53 -21.95
C ASP A 48 -7.33 2.01 -22.45
N ARG A 49 -7.23 3.27 -22.88
CA ARG A 49 -5.98 3.88 -23.36
C ARG A 49 -4.95 4.00 -22.24
N LEU A 50 -5.36 4.45 -21.05
CA LEU A 50 -4.47 4.55 -19.90
C LEU A 50 -4.06 3.17 -19.41
N TYR A 51 -5.01 2.24 -19.29
CA TYR A 51 -4.75 0.86 -18.92
C TYR A 51 -3.74 0.21 -19.85
N LYS A 52 -3.91 0.31 -21.18
CA LYS A 52 -2.95 -0.22 -22.16
C LYS A 52 -1.54 0.35 -22.00
N THR A 53 -1.42 1.58 -21.50
CA THR A 53 -0.11 2.20 -21.22
C THR A 53 0.49 1.67 -19.93
N GLN A 54 -0.34 1.35 -18.94
CA GLN A 54 0.08 1.07 -17.57
C GLN A 54 0.02 -0.41 -17.17
N GLU A 55 -0.63 -1.28 -17.94
CA GLU A 55 -0.88 -2.69 -17.62
C GLU A 55 0.42 -3.45 -17.31
N ALA A 56 1.45 -3.29 -18.15
CA ALA A 56 2.76 -3.94 -17.98
C ALA A 56 3.87 -2.93 -17.58
N SER A 57 3.50 -1.76 -17.05
CA SER A 57 4.42 -0.64 -16.79
C SER A 57 4.94 -0.64 -15.35
N GLU A 58 5.38 -1.80 -14.86
CA GLU A 58 5.81 -2.00 -13.47
C GLU A 58 6.84 -0.96 -13.02
N PHE A 59 7.88 -0.69 -13.81
CA PHE A 59 8.91 0.31 -13.48
C PHE A 59 8.82 1.59 -14.34
N GLY A 60 7.63 1.87 -14.89
CA GLY A 60 7.39 3.07 -15.68
C GLY A 60 7.42 4.38 -14.87
N ASP A 61 7.66 5.48 -15.57
CA ASP A 61 7.68 6.85 -15.02
C ASP A 61 6.31 7.52 -15.00
N LYS A 62 5.38 7.05 -15.85
CA LYS A 62 4.02 7.58 -15.96
C LYS A 62 3.18 7.24 -14.73
N ARG A 63 2.35 8.21 -14.34
CA ARG A 63 1.46 8.20 -13.17
C ARG A 63 0.15 8.84 -13.61
N PHE A 64 -1.00 8.30 -13.21
CA PHE A 64 -2.30 8.83 -13.62
C PHE A 64 -3.33 8.81 -12.49
N ALA A 65 -4.24 9.79 -12.50
CA ALA A 65 -5.43 9.79 -11.68
C ALA A 65 -6.69 9.93 -12.55
N LEU A 66 -7.62 8.99 -12.40
CA LEU A 66 -8.98 9.01 -12.95
C LEU A 66 -9.91 9.43 -11.81
N LEU A 67 -10.43 10.66 -11.87
CA LEU A 67 -11.24 11.26 -10.82
C LEU A 67 -12.66 11.48 -11.32
N PHE A 68 -13.65 10.89 -10.67
CA PHE A 68 -15.05 10.90 -11.10
C PHE A 68 -15.85 11.86 -10.22
N LEU A 69 -16.44 12.89 -10.82
CA LEU A 69 -17.38 13.79 -10.15
C LEU A 69 -18.63 13.03 -9.68
N PRO A 70 -19.35 13.52 -8.66
CA PRO A 70 -20.65 12.98 -8.30
C PRO A 70 -21.57 12.82 -9.51
N GLY A 71 -22.18 11.65 -9.66
CA GLY A 71 -22.94 11.28 -10.86
C GLY A 71 -23.10 9.76 -11.00
N VAL A 72 -23.78 9.35 -12.07
CA VAL A 72 -24.04 7.93 -12.40
C VAL A 72 -23.39 7.57 -13.72
N TYR A 73 -22.55 6.55 -13.71
CA TYR A 73 -21.69 6.14 -14.82
C TYR A 73 -22.07 4.71 -15.25
N PRO A 74 -22.86 4.53 -16.33
CA PRO A 74 -23.29 3.21 -16.78
C PRO A 74 -22.24 2.54 -17.69
N HIS A 75 -22.25 1.20 -17.70
CA HIS A 75 -21.54 0.36 -18.69
C HIS A 75 -20.01 0.56 -18.77
N LEU A 76 -19.33 0.82 -17.66
CA LEU A 76 -17.87 0.99 -17.63
C LEU A 76 -17.13 -0.26 -17.16
N ASN A 77 -16.10 -0.69 -17.87
CA ASN A 77 -15.08 -1.59 -17.33
C ASN A 77 -13.92 -0.76 -16.76
N LEU A 78 -13.87 -0.65 -15.43
CA LEU A 78 -12.88 0.11 -14.69
C LEU A 78 -11.60 -0.73 -14.50
N LYS A 79 -10.77 -0.77 -15.55
CA LYS A 79 -9.45 -1.40 -15.49
C LYS A 79 -8.42 -0.49 -14.83
N VAL A 80 -7.67 -1.02 -13.86
CA VAL A 80 -6.66 -0.23 -13.13
C VAL A 80 -5.28 -0.87 -13.28
N GLY A 81 -4.40 -0.22 -14.05
CA GLY A 81 -3.01 -0.64 -14.28
C GLY A 81 -2.04 -0.13 -13.20
N PHE A 82 -0.74 -0.33 -13.39
CA PHE A 82 0.27 0.24 -12.50
C PHE A 82 0.15 1.76 -12.42
N TYR A 83 0.53 2.34 -11.28
CA TYR A 83 0.63 3.78 -11.05
C TYR A 83 -0.64 4.57 -11.42
N THR A 84 -1.79 3.94 -11.20
CA THR A 84 -3.10 4.50 -11.54
C THR A 84 -3.96 4.56 -10.30
N GLN A 85 -4.47 5.76 -9.99
CA GLN A 85 -5.52 5.96 -8.99
C GLN A 85 -6.86 6.11 -9.70
N LEU A 86 -7.86 5.36 -9.25
CA LEU A 86 -9.26 5.58 -9.56
C LEU A 86 -9.96 6.11 -8.32
N ALA A 87 -10.62 7.26 -8.40
CA ALA A 87 -11.29 7.83 -7.23
C ALA A 87 -12.57 8.57 -7.57
N GLY A 88 -13.60 8.42 -6.73
CA GLY A 88 -14.76 9.31 -6.73
C GLY A 88 -14.50 10.59 -5.93
N LEU A 89 -15.07 11.70 -6.39
CA LEU A 89 -14.95 13.04 -5.79
C LEU A 89 -16.16 13.43 -4.92
N GLY A 90 -17.02 12.46 -4.57
CA GLY A 90 -18.09 12.68 -3.59
C GLY A 90 -17.56 12.87 -2.18
N ARG A 91 -18.36 13.44 -1.28
CA ARG A 91 -18.15 13.33 0.17
C ARG A 91 -18.49 11.94 0.68
N MET A 92 -19.37 11.23 -0.03
CA MET A 92 -19.79 9.86 0.27
C MET A 92 -19.58 8.97 -0.96
N PRO A 93 -19.26 7.67 -0.79
CA PRO A 93 -19.10 6.75 -1.92
C PRO A 93 -20.34 6.69 -2.82
N ASP A 94 -21.53 6.73 -2.21
CA ASP A 94 -22.82 6.66 -2.89
C ASP A 94 -23.14 7.86 -3.80
N GLN A 95 -22.31 8.90 -3.81
CA GLN A 95 -22.46 10.03 -4.71
C GLN A 95 -21.79 9.80 -6.08
N VAL A 96 -20.90 8.82 -6.19
CA VAL A 96 -20.24 8.42 -7.46
C VAL A 96 -20.60 6.98 -7.72
N VAL A 97 -21.52 6.75 -8.65
CA VAL A 97 -22.15 5.44 -8.84
C VAL A 97 -21.77 4.86 -10.20
N PHE A 98 -21.13 3.70 -10.21
CA PHE A 98 -20.91 2.89 -11.39
C PHE A 98 -22.03 1.86 -11.51
N ASP A 99 -22.81 1.92 -12.58
CA ASP A 99 -24.09 1.22 -12.71
C ASP A 99 -24.22 0.43 -14.02
N GLN A 100 -25.34 -0.28 -14.17
CA GLN A 100 -25.79 -0.95 -15.40
C GLN A 100 -24.71 -1.88 -15.98
N GLY A 101 -24.15 -2.77 -15.16
CA GLY A 101 -23.14 -3.74 -15.59
C GLY A 101 -21.71 -3.20 -15.64
N SER A 102 -21.45 -2.03 -15.05
CA SER A 102 -20.07 -1.57 -14.83
C SER A 102 -19.27 -2.58 -13.98
N THR A 103 -17.96 -2.66 -14.13
CA THR A 103 -17.11 -3.56 -13.33
C THR A 103 -15.85 -2.87 -12.85
N LEU A 104 -15.25 -3.40 -11.79
CA LEU A 104 -13.89 -3.09 -11.35
C LEU A 104 -13.03 -4.31 -11.64
N GLU A 105 -11.93 -4.12 -12.37
CA GLU A 105 -11.10 -5.22 -12.84
C GLU A 105 -9.61 -4.90 -12.67
N VAL A 106 -8.93 -5.71 -11.88
CA VAL A 106 -7.48 -5.85 -11.88
C VAL A 106 -7.16 -7.32 -12.12
N THR A 107 -6.44 -7.60 -13.21
CA THR A 107 -6.01 -8.95 -13.61
C THR A 107 -4.48 -9.03 -13.63
N GLY A 108 -3.95 -10.25 -13.63
CA GLY A 108 -2.55 -10.59 -13.86
C GLY A 108 -2.25 -10.92 -15.33
N ASP A 109 -3.13 -10.62 -16.29
CA ASP A 109 -3.00 -10.98 -17.72
C ASP A 109 -1.61 -10.64 -18.29
N TRP A 110 -1.09 -9.46 -17.94
CA TRP A 110 0.21 -8.96 -18.38
C TRP A 110 1.39 -9.86 -17.97
N ASN A 111 1.24 -10.63 -16.89
CA ASN A 111 2.23 -11.54 -16.33
C ASN A 111 1.71 -12.99 -16.29
N ARG A 112 1.05 -13.42 -17.37
CA ARG A 112 0.54 -14.80 -17.53
C ARG A 112 -0.42 -15.19 -16.39
N HIS A 113 -1.29 -14.25 -16.00
CA HIS A 113 -2.29 -14.38 -14.93
C HIS A 113 -1.71 -14.40 -13.50
N SER A 114 -0.39 -14.33 -13.32
CA SER A 114 0.20 -14.18 -11.98
C SER A 114 -0.07 -12.79 -11.45
N CYS A 115 -0.73 -12.71 -10.29
CA CYS A 115 -1.06 -11.46 -9.62
C CYS A 115 0.01 -11.03 -8.59
N THR A 116 1.09 -11.81 -8.42
CA THR A 116 2.19 -11.55 -7.45
C THR A 116 2.92 -10.24 -7.66
N SER A 117 2.79 -9.62 -8.84
CA SER A 117 3.42 -8.35 -9.19
C SER A 117 2.41 -7.24 -9.48
N ASN A 118 1.13 -7.44 -9.17
CA ASN A 118 0.11 -6.41 -9.35
C ASN A 118 0.21 -5.35 -8.24
N PHE A 119 1.17 -4.43 -8.38
CA PHE A 119 1.50 -3.39 -7.40
C PHE A 119 0.99 -1.99 -7.79
N TRP A 120 1.21 -1.04 -6.86
CA TRP A 120 1.21 0.42 -7.04
C TRP A 120 -0.04 0.99 -7.72
N ARG A 121 -1.22 0.70 -7.21
CA ARG A 121 -2.48 1.25 -7.74
C ARG A 121 -3.48 1.46 -6.62
N SER A 122 -4.55 2.19 -6.87
CA SER A 122 -5.56 2.41 -5.83
C SER A 122 -6.93 2.66 -6.41
N ALA A 123 -7.96 2.29 -5.66
CA ALA A 123 -9.35 2.57 -5.98
C ALA A 123 -10.08 3.06 -4.72
N GLU A 124 -10.79 4.19 -4.81
CA GLU A 124 -11.47 4.76 -3.64
C GLU A 124 -12.74 5.57 -3.87
N ASN A 125 -13.61 5.59 -2.85
CA ASN A 125 -14.73 6.54 -2.71
C ASN A 125 -15.79 6.52 -3.82
N PHE A 126 -16.30 5.34 -4.15
CA PHE A 126 -17.39 5.15 -5.13
C PHE A 126 -18.29 3.97 -4.75
N ARG A 127 -19.44 3.88 -5.41
CA ARG A 127 -20.34 2.73 -5.36
C ARG A 127 -20.38 1.97 -6.68
N LEU A 128 -20.43 0.64 -6.61
CA LEU A 128 -20.71 -0.27 -7.72
C LEU A 128 -22.04 -0.99 -7.45
N THR A 129 -23.08 -0.70 -8.24
CA THR A 129 -24.47 -1.12 -7.95
C THR A 129 -24.85 -2.48 -8.50
N ASN A 130 -23.91 -3.27 -9.01
CA ASN A 130 -24.22 -4.59 -9.54
C ASN A 130 -24.30 -5.62 -8.39
N PRO A 131 -25.50 -6.11 -8.02
CA PRO A 131 -25.65 -7.03 -6.90
C PRO A 131 -25.16 -8.44 -7.26
N ALA A 132 -24.94 -9.27 -6.24
CA ALA A 132 -24.58 -10.68 -6.43
C ALA A 132 -25.62 -11.39 -7.35
N PRO A 133 -25.18 -12.28 -8.26
CA PRO A 133 -23.88 -12.95 -8.29
C PRO A 133 -22.76 -12.19 -9.03
N PHE A 134 -22.99 -10.95 -9.47
CA PHE A 134 -21.93 -10.13 -10.05
C PHE A 134 -20.74 -9.98 -9.09
N SER A 135 -19.52 -10.02 -9.62
CA SER A 135 -18.29 -9.90 -8.86
C SER A 135 -17.39 -8.81 -9.44
N ALA A 136 -17.00 -7.86 -8.60
CA ALA A 136 -15.83 -7.03 -8.87
C ALA A 136 -14.56 -7.85 -8.63
N MET A 137 -13.48 -7.57 -9.34
CA MET A 137 -12.21 -8.27 -9.17
C MET A 137 -11.08 -7.28 -8.83
N TRP A 138 -10.43 -7.52 -7.70
CA TRP A 138 -9.27 -6.78 -7.22
C TRP A 138 -8.11 -7.75 -6.94
N ALA A 139 -7.66 -8.45 -7.99
CA ALA A 139 -6.58 -9.42 -7.90
C ALA A 139 -5.20 -8.72 -7.85
N VAL A 140 -4.80 -8.33 -6.65
CA VAL A 140 -3.62 -7.48 -6.41
C VAL A 140 -2.59 -8.13 -5.49
N SER A 141 -1.42 -7.52 -5.41
CA SER A 141 -0.42 -7.75 -4.36
C SER A 141 -0.25 -6.49 -3.48
N GLN A 142 0.95 -6.20 -2.97
CA GLN A 142 1.21 -5.08 -2.05
C GLN A 142 1.02 -3.68 -2.70
N ALA A 143 0.83 -2.65 -1.86
CA ALA A 143 0.61 -1.24 -2.25
C ALA A 143 -0.56 -1.03 -3.23
N CYS A 144 -1.66 -1.75 -2.98
CA CYS A 144 -2.87 -1.74 -3.79
C CYS A 144 -4.15 -1.47 -2.97
N PRO A 145 -4.23 -0.34 -2.24
CA PRO A 145 -5.36 -0.06 -1.34
C PRO A 145 -6.68 0.04 -2.10
N LEU A 146 -7.69 -0.66 -1.58
CA LEU A 146 -9.10 -0.47 -1.90
C LEU A 146 -9.79 0.16 -0.69
N ARG A 147 -10.23 1.41 -0.82
CA ARG A 147 -10.71 2.21 0.33
C ARG A 147 -12.07 2.83 0.06
N ARG A 148 -12.91 2.88 1.09
CA ARG A 148 -14.16 3.66 1.04
C ARG A 148 -15.04 3.31 -0.17
N VAL A 149 -15.11 2.03 -0.53
CA VAL A 149 -15.97 1.56 -1.64
C VAL A 149 -17.25 0.95 -1.12
N HIS A 150 -18.31 1.07 -1.89
CA HIS A 150 -19.58 0.37 -1.67
C HIS A 150 -19.85 -0.55 -2.86
N ILE A 151 -19.69 -1.86 -2.69
CA ILE A 151 -19.94 -2.83 -3.76
C ILE A 151 -21.18 -3.63 -3.38
N ASP A 152 -22.26 -3.49 -4.14
CA ASP A 152 -23.53 -4.19 -3.87
C ASP A 152 -23.39 -5.72 -4.07
N GLY A 153 -22.43 -6.15 -4.88
CA GLY A 153 -22.14 -7.53 -5.25
C GLY A 153 -20.99 -8.18 -4.50
N ASN A 154 -20.41 -9.21 -5.12
CA ASN A 154 -19.24 -9.93 -4.61
C ASN A 154 -17.95 -9.16 -4.93
N LEU A 155 -16.87 -9.55 -4.24
CA LEU A 155 -15.51 -9.08 -4.48
C LEU A 155 -14.56 -10.27 -4.49
N ASP A 156 -13.99 -10.57 -5.66
CA ASP A 156 -12.93 -11.57 -5.80
C ASP A 156 -11.57 -10.89 -5.69
N LEU A 157 -10.68 -11.46 -4.86
CA LEU A 157 -9.33 -10.92 -4.62
C LEU A 157 -8.26 -11.69 -5.38
N TYR A 158 -8.66 -12.54 -6.31
CA TYR A 158 -7.78 -13.43 -7.06
C TYR A 158 -8.29 -13.56 -8.49
N GLU A 159 -7.44 -14.07 -9.37
CA GLU A 159 -7.80 -14.40 -10.74
C GLU A 159 -7.85 -15.92 -10.92
N ILE A 160 -8.74 -16.39 -11.77
CA ILE A 160 -8.73 -17.78 -12.28
C ILE A 160 -8.04 -17.77 -13.63
N GLY A 161 -6.90 -18.44 -13.73
CA GLY A 161 -6.14 -18.53 -14.96
C GLY A 161 -6.78 -19.46 -16.00
N PRO A 162 -6.26 -19.49 -17.23
CA PRO A 162 -6.77 -20.32 -18.33
C PRO A 162 -6.77 -21.82 -18.05
N ASN A 163 -5.98 -22.26 -17.07
CA ASN A 163 -5.91 -23.65 -16.60
C ASN A 163 -7.08 -24.02 -15.64
N GLY A 164 -7.97 -23.07 -15.33
CA GLY A 164 -9.09 -23.23 -14.40
C GLY A 164 -8.68 -23.24 -12.93
N ARG A 165 -7.47 -22.80 -12.59
CA ARG A 165 -6.95 -22.73 -11.22
C ARG A 165 -6.83 -21.29 -10.76
N ASN A 166 -6.90 -21.10 -9.45
CA ASN A 166 -6.62 -19.81 -8.82
C ASN A 166 -5.13 -19.49 -8.98
N GLU A 167 -4.82 -18.32 -9.53
CA GLU A 167 -3.46 -17.87 -9.78
C GLU A 167 -2.84 -17.17 -8.56
N PHE A 168 -1.52 -17.16 -8.43
CA PHE A 168 -0.86 -16.64 -7.23
C PHE A 168 -1.08 -15.14 -7.04
N ALA A 169 -1.39 -14.75 -5.79
CA ALA A 169 -1.57 -13.35 -5.39
C ALA A 169 -1.05 -13.15 -3.94
N SER A 170 -0.46 -11.98 -3.67
CA SER A 170 0.19 -11.66 -2.39
C SER A 170 -0.24 -10.30 -1.84
N GLY A 171 -1.54 -10.04 -1.89
CA GLY A 171 -2.17 -8.85 -1.34
C GLY A 171 -2.27 -8.91 0.19
N GLY A 172 -2.98 -7.99 0.83
CA GLY A 172 -3.64 -6.82 0.26
C GLY A 172 -4.40 -6.08 1.33
N PHE A 173 -4.96 -4.92 0.97
CA PHE A 173 -5.51 -3.97 1.92
C PHE A 173 -6.90 -3.49 1.50
N LEU A 174 -7.89 -3.73 2.36
CA LEU A 174 -9.27 -3.23 2.21
C LEU A 174 -9.70 -2.48 3.46
N ALA A 175 -10.11 -1.22 3.33
CA ALA A 175 -10.53 -0.43 4.48
C ALA A 175 -11.77 0.42 4.24
N ASP A 176 -12.49 0.68 5.33
CA ASP A 176 -13.58 1.66 5.41
C ASP A 176 -14.67 1.42 4.36
N SER A 177 -14.95 0.15 4.01
CA SER A 177 -15.75 -0.23 2.83
C SER A 177 -16.94 -1.11 3.16
N GLU A 178 -17.97 -1.10 2.32
CA GLU A 178 -19.15 -1.97 2.42
C GLU A 178 -19.27 -2.88 1.20
N ILE A 179 -19.26 -4.19 1.44
CA ILE A 179 -19.41 -5.23 0.42
C ILE A 179 -20.71 -5.99 0.71
N GLY A 180 -21.73 -5.80 -0.12
CA GLY A 180 -23.05 -6.41 0.01
C GLY A 180 -23.05 -7.93 -0.22
N GLY A 181 -22.05 -8.45 -0.92
CA GLY A 181 -21.86 -9.87 -1.22
C GLY A 181 -20.76 -10.56 -0.42
N THR A 182 -20.25 -11.64 -1.00
CA THR A 182 -19.11 -12.40 -0.46
C THR A 182 -17.82 -11.79 -0.94
N ILE A 183 -16.86 -11.62 -0.03
CA ILE A 183 -15.46 -11.42 -0.40
C ILE A 183 -14.81 -12.81 -0.48
N ASP A 184 -14.25 -13.18 -1.63
CA ASP A 184 -13.52 -14.44 -1.82
C ASP A 184 -12.03 -14.15 -2.03
N SER A 185 -11.22 -14.57 -1.08
CA SER A 185 -9.78 -14.36 -1.16
C SER A 185 -9.09 -15.31 -2.14
N GLY A 186 -9.75 -16.43 -2.52
CA GLY A 186 -9.16 -17.49 -3.32
C GLY A 186 -7.76 -17.89 -2.87
N SER A 187 -6.78 -17.70 -3.76
CA SER A 187 -5.35 -18.01 -3.61
C SER A 187 -4.51 -16.90 -2.97
N GLN A 188 -5.12 -15.81 -2.49
CA GLN A 188 -4.39 -14.77 -1.76
C GLN A 188 -3.64 -15.38 -0.59
N GLN A 189 -2.31 -15.18 -0.58
CA GLN A 189 -1.42 -15.68 0.47
C GLN A 189 -1.83 -15.13 1.83
N GLN A 190 -2.08 -13.83 1.89
CA GLN A 190 -2.52 -13.12 3.09
C GLN A 190 -3.48 -11.98 2.69
N TRP A 191 -4.16 -11.40 3.68
CA TRP A 191 -5.00 -10.23 3.45
C TRP A 191 -5.29 -9.48 4.75
N PHE A 192 -5.41 -8.15 4.66
CA PHE A 192 -5.82 -7.29 5.75
C PHE A 192 -7.10 -6.53 5.41
N SER A 193 -8.10 -6.61 6.30
CA SER A 193 -9.35 -5.86 6.16
C SER A 193 -9.76 -5.18 7.46
N ARG A 194 -9.91 -3.84 7.44
CA ARG A 194 -10.31 -3.10 8.63
C ARG A 194 -11.49 -2.17 8.43
N ASN A 195 -12.32 -2.02 9.46
CA ASN A 195 -13.52 -1.19 9.40
C ASN A 195 -14.39 -1.52 8.17
N THR A 196 -14.44 -2.78 7.76
CA THR A 196 -15.16 -3.21 6.57
C THR A 196 -16.45 -3.91 6.97
N ARG A 197 -17.54 -3.55 6.31
CA ARG A 197 -18.79 -4.31 6.35
C ARG A 197 -18.80 -5.29 5.18
N MET A 198 -19.07 -6.55 5.45
CA MET A 198 -19.23 -7.61 4.46
C MET A 198 -20.40 -8.52 4.83
N LYS A 199 -21.07 -9.12 3.85
CA LYS A 199 -22.08 -10.16 4.10
C LYS A 199 -21.43 -11.50 4.43
N ASN A 200 -20.37 -11.86 3.74
CA ASN A 200 -19.63 -13.10 3.96
C ASN A 200 -18.16 -12.96 3.58
N TRP A 201 -17.31 -13.80 4.18
CA TRP A 201 -15.94 -14.03 3.76
C TRP A 201 -15.76 -15.50 3.37
N LYS A 202 -14.99 -15.77 2.31
CA LYS A 202 -14.67 -17.11 1.84
C LYS A 202 -13.18 -17.23 1.54
N SER A 203 -12.67 -18.44 1.73
CA SER A 203 -11.30 -18.85 1.42
C SER A 203 -10.22 -18.19 2.30
N GLY A 204 -9.00 -18.66 2.11
CA GLY A 204 -7.77 -18.01 2.53
C GLY A 204 -6.63 -19.00 2.66
N SER A 205 -5.40 -18.48 2.55
CA SER A 205 -4.19 -19.29 2.58
C SER A 205 -3.48 -19.22 3.94
N TRP A 206 -2.67 -18.20 4.20
CA TRP A 206 -1.67 -18.23 5.28
C TRP A 206 -1.90 -17.23 6.41
N ASN A 207 -2.44 -16.04 6.12
CA ASN A 207 -2.65 -15.03 7.17
C ASN A 207 -3.77 -14.04 6.80
N MET A 208 -5.01 -14.34 7.19
CA MET A 208 -6.17 -13.47 6.94
C MET A 208 -6.56 -12.71 8.21
N VAL A 209 -6.42 -11.38 8.21
CA VAL A 209 -6.56 -10.54 9.40
C VAL A 209 -7.66 -9.50 9.23
N PHE A 210 -8.56 -9.45 10.23
CA PHE A 210 -9.72 -8.56 10.26
C PHE A 210 -9.74 -7.72 11.53
N VAL A 211 -9.89 -6.40 11.41
CA VAL A 211 -9.91 -5.48 12.56
C VAL A 211 -11.09 -4.53 12.47
N GLY A 212 -12.00 -4.55 13.44
CA GLY A 212 -13.19 -3.70 13.40
C GLY A 212 -14.13 -4.02 12.23
N SER A 213 -14.02 -5.21 11.63
CA SER A 213 -14.84 -5.65 10.50
C SER A 213 -15.92 -6.64 10.98
N ASN A 214 -17.12 -6.64 10.38
CA ASN A 214 -18.22 -7.55 10.77
C ASN A 214 -18.11 -8.94 10.12
N VAL A 215 -16.90 -9.48 10.00
CA VAL A 215 -16.69 -10.79 9.38
C VAL A 215 -17.46 -11.87 10.16
N PRO A 216 -18.23 -12.77 9.50
CA PRO A 216 -18.98 -13.83 10.19
C PRO A 216 -18.07 -15.01 10.57
N LEU A 217 -16.86 -14.72 11.03
CA LEU A 217 -15.82 -15.68 11.40
C LEU A 217 -15.26 -15.32 12.78
N SER A 218 -14.64 -16.30 13.44
CA SER A 218 -13.86 -16.09 14.66
C SER A 218 -12.40 -16.45 14.42
N SER A 219 -11.51 -15.91 15.24
CA SER A 219 -10.13 -16.39 15.28
C SER A 219 -10.09 -17.90 15.52
N ASN A 220 -9.29 -18.63 14.74
CA ASN A 220 -9.27 -20.09 14.74
C ASN A 220 -7.85 -20.68 14.75
N TRP A 221 -6.87 -19.91 15.23
CA TRP A 221 -5.48 -20.34 15.27
C TRP A 221 -5.26 -21.46 16.29
N THR A 222 -4.58 -22.51 15.84
CA THR A 222 -4.09 -23.60 16.69
C THR A 222 -2.66 -23.93 16.28
N GLU A 223 -1.88 -24.50 17.21
CA GLU A 223 -0.62 -25.15 16.85
C GLU A 223 -0.95 -26.44 16.06
N ASN A 224 -0.28 -26.65 14.92
CA ASN A 224 -0.45 -27.84 14.05
C ASN A 224 -1.90 -28.17 13.62
N PRO A 225 -2.62 -27.23 12.96
CA PRO A 225 -3.94 -27.52 12.44
C PRO A 225 -3.88 -28.48 11.23
N PRO A 226 -5.00 -29.12 10.85
CA PRO A 226 -5.12 -29.75 9.54
C PRO A 226 -4.79 -28.75 8.43
N TYR A 227 -4.07 -29.17 7.38
CA TYR A 227 -3.63 -28.30 6.28
C TYR A 227 -4.79 -27.58 5.56
N THR A 228 -6.01 -28.12 5.65
CA THR A 228 -7.24 -27.52 5.12
C THR A 228 -7.76 -26.34 5.96
N THR A 229 -7.14 -26.03 7.10
CA THR A 229 -7.57 -24.98 8.02
C THR A 229 -6.94 -23.64 7.63
N THR A 230 -7.75 -22.77 7.04
CA THR A 230 -7.40 -21.37 6.82
C THR A 230 -7.27 -20.63 8.17
N PRO A 231 -6.12 -19.99 8.45
CA PRO A 231 -5.92 -19.17 9.64
C PRO A 231 -6.58 -17.79 9.52
N TYR A 232 -7.52 -17.50 10.42
CA TYR A 232 -8.18 -16.21 10.56
C TYR A 232 -7.79 -15.55 11.87
N THR A 233 -7.41 -14.27 11.82
CA THR A 233 -7.25 -13.39 12.98
C THR A 233 -8.37 -12.37 12.99
N VAL A 234 -9.26 -12.41 13.97
CA VAL A 234 -10.41 -11.50 14.06
C VAL A 234 -10.33 -10.67 15.34
N ILE A 235 -10.24 -9.35 15.17
CA ILE A 235 -10.20 -8.37 16.24
C ILE A 235 -11.44 -7.49 16.12
N LYS A 236 -12.25 -7.45 17.18
CA LYS A 236 -13.61 -6.89 17.11
C LYS A 236 -13.67 -5.40 16.81
N LYS A 237 -12.66 -4.63 17.22
CA LYS A 237 -12.63 -3.18 17.12
C LYS A 237 -11.28 -2.70 16.63
N THR A 238 -11.29 -1.62 15.85
CA THR A 238 -10.09 -0.87 15.51
C THR A 238 -9.84 0.14 16.64
N PRO A 239 -8.79 -0.04 17.48
CA PRO A 239 -8.66 0.72 18.73
C PRO A 239 -8.44 2.22 18.50
N LEU A 240 -7.67 2.60 17.48
CA LEU A 240 -7.39 3.99 17.15
C LEU A 240 -7.10 4.09 15.64
N VAL A 241 -7.84 4.91 14.90
CA VAL A 241 -7.65 5.04 13.46
C VAL A 241 -8.05 6.43 12.99
N ARG A 242 -7.44 6.88 11.92
CA ARG A 242 -7.82 8.07 11.18
C ARG A 242 -7.84 7.68 9.71
N GLU A 243 -8.99 7.86 9.05
CA GLU A 243 -9.11 7.49 7.64
C GLU A 243 -8.31 8.47 6.77
N LYS A 244 -7.85 7.99 5.60
CA LYS A 244 -7.05 8.77 4.65
C LYS A 244 -7.76 10.06 4.22
N PRO A 245 -7.09 11.23 4.21
CA PRO A 245 -7.61 12.41 3.53
C PRO A 245 -7.85 12.15 2.04
N PHE A 246 -8.92 12.72 1.49
CA PHE A 246 -9.27 12.53 0.08
C PHE A 246 -9.81 13.81 -0.57
N LEU A 247 -9.53 13.95 -1.87
CA LEU A 247 -10.05 15.04 -2.69
C LEU A 247 -11.53 14.79 -2.99
N CYS A 248 -12.35 15.84 -2.85
CA CYS A 248 -13.77 15.81 -3.18
C CYS A 248 -14.21 17.18 -3.72
N VAL A 249 -15.47 17.27 -4.14
CA VAL A 249 -16.12 18.54 -4.50
C VAL A 249 -17.25 18.87 -3.54
N ASN A 250 -17.55 20.17 -3.38
CA ASN A 250 -18.77 20.61 -2.71
C ASN A 250 -19.96 20.64 -3.67
N ASP A 251 -21.15 21.03 -3.17
CA ASP A 251 -22.38 21.12 -3.97
C ASP A 251 -22.30 22.16 -5.10
N GLN A 252 -21.33 23.09 -5.04
CA GLN A 252 -21.04 24.08 -6.08
C GLN A 252 -20.00 23.57 -7.10
N GLY A 253 -19.49 22.35 -6.94
CA GLY A 253 -18.45 21.76 -7.80
C GLY A 253 -17.04 22.25 -7.51
N GLU A 254 -16.81 22.96 -6.41
CA GLU A 254 -15.48 23.45 -6.02
C GLU A 254 -14.69 22.34 -5.34
N PHE A 255 -13.41 22.18 -5.72
CA PHE A 255 -12.51 21.21 -5.10
C PHE A 255 -12.21 21.55 -3.64
N GLN A 256 -12.08 20.52 -2.83
CA GLN A 256 -11.71 20.57 -1.42
C GLN A 256 -11.10 19.23 -1.00
N VAL A 257 -10.33 19.22 0.08
CA VAL A 257 -9.86 17.98 0.71
C VAL A 257 -10.65 17.77 1.98
N PHE A 258 -11.22 16.57 2.14
CA PHE A 258 -11.77 16.17 3.43
C PHE A 258 -10.70 15.40 4.20
N ALA A 259 -10.43 15.84 5.42
CA ALA A 259 -9.52 15.19 6.36
C ALA A 259 -10.35 14.53 7.48
N PRO A 260 -10.57 13.20 7.42
CA PRO A 260 -11.32 12.49 8.45
C PRO A 260 -10.69 12.65 9.84
N GLY A 261 -11.55 12.76 10.85
CA GLY A 261 -11.12 12.83 12.25
C GLY A 261 -10.72 11.47 12.81
N THR A 262 -9.99 11.49 13.93
CA THR A 262 -9.61 10.28 14.67
C THR A 262 -10.85 9.58 15.25
N ARG A 263 -10.92 8.27 15.08
CA ARG A 263 -11.91 7.38 15.69
C ARG A 263 -11.20 6.41 16.63
N GLN A 264 -11.87 6.09 17.72
CA GLN A 264 -11.43 5.06 18.66
C GLN A 264 -12.46 3.95 18.69
N ASP A 265 -12.00 2.74 18.96
CA ASP A 265 -12.86 1.57 19.15
C ASP A 265 -13.88 1.37 18.00
N SER A 266 -13.49 1.71 16.77
CA SER A 266 -14.41 1.75 15.64
C SER A 266 -14.73 0.35 15.12
N VAL A 267 -15.94 0.23 14.57
CA VAL A 267 -16.43 -0.96 13.88
C VAL A 267 -17.15 -0.53 12.61
N GLY A 268 -16.80 -1.15 11.49
CA GLY A 268 -17.37 -0.87 10.18
C GLY A 268 -17.02 0.50 9.61
N PRO A 269 -17.57 0.81 8.41
CA PRO A 269 -17.18 2.00 7.66
C PRO A 269 -17.63 3.30 8.34
N SER A 270 -16.83 4.36 8.18
CA SER A 270 -17.00 5.69 8.75
C SER A 270 -18.25 6.41 8.29
N TRP A 271 -18.73 6.06 7.09
CA TRP A 271 -19.75 6.79 6.34
C TRP A 271 -21.13 6.10 6.34
N THR A 272 -21.26 4.93 6.97
CA THR A 272 -22.52 4.16 6.95
C THR A 272 -23.56 4.61 7.98
N ASN A 273 -23.15 5.39 8.99
CA ASN A 273 -24.03 5.91 10.05
C ASN A 273 -24.20 7.44 9.94
N GLY A 274 -24.25 7.95 8.71
CA GLY A 274 -24.23 9.37 8.38
C GLY A 274 -22.84 9.84 7.93
N PRO A 275 -22.71 11.13 7.57
CA PRO A 275 -21.43 11.70 7.15
C PRO A 275 -20.36 11.52 8.22
N ASP A 276 -19.17 11.13 7.79
CA ASP A 276 -18.02 11.00 8.67
C ASP A 276 -17.61 12.36 9.25
N LYS A 277 -17.14 12.32 10.50
CA LYS A 277 -16.62 13.51 11.19
C LYS A 277 -15.21 13.81 10.67
N GLY A 278 -14.91 15.09 10.51
CA GLY A 278 -13.60 15.54 10.03
C GLY A 278 -13.64 17.01 9.63
N THR A 279 -12.56 17.45 8.99
CA THR A 279 -12.39 18.85 8.60
C THR A 279 -12.39 18.97 7.08
N ILE A 280 -13.14 19.95 6.58
CA ILE A 280 -13.10 20.34 5.17
C ILE A 280 -12.01 21.39 5.00
N LEU A 281 -11.08 21.13 4.08
CA LEU A 281 -9.99 22.02 3.74
C LEU A 281 -10.22 22.56 2.33
N PRO A 282 -10.42 23.88 2.16
CA PRO A 282 -10.65 24.46 0.83
C PRO A 282 -9.40 24.29 -0.05
N ILE A 283 -9.57 24.07 -1.35
CA ILE A 283 -8.44 23.82 -2.24
C ILE A 283 -7.42 24.96 -2.26
N ASN A 284 -7.83 26.20 -2.01
CA ASN A 284 -6.92 27.35 -1.95
C ASN A 284 -5.94 27.33 -0.75
N ARG A 285 -6.17 26.46 0.25
CA ARG A 285 -5.23 26.16 1.33
C ARG A 285 -4.05 25.31 0.84
N PHE A 286 -4.22 24.60 -0.27
CA PHE A 286 -3.19 23.76 -0.87
C PHE A 286 -2.36 24.52 -1.90
N TYR A 287 -1.07 24.22 -1.93
CA TYR A 287 -0.24 24.38 -3.10
C TYR A 287 -0.35 23.12 -3.95
N ILE A 288 -0.77 23.27 -5.20
CA ILE A 288 -0.85 22.16 -6.15
C ILE A 288 0.48 22.12 -6.89
N ALA A 289 1.34 21.19 -6.48
CA ALA A 289 2.67 21.03 -7.06
C ALA A 289 2.61 20.16 -8.31
N HIS A 290 3.48 20.47 -9.28
CA HIS A 290 3.65 19.72 -10.51
C HIS A 290 5.10 19.28 -10.68
N PRO A 291 5.35 18.00 -11.00
CA PRO A 291 6.71 17.45 -11.04
C PRO A 291 7.59 18.06 -12.14
N GLU A 292 6.97 18.68 -13.16
CA GLU A 292 7.67 19.31 -14.28
C GLU A 292 8.19 20.73 -13.95
N THR A 293 7.65 21.36 -12.90
CA THR A 293 7.93 22.77 -12.59
C THR A 293 8.32 23.01 -11.14
N ASP A 294 7.99 22.10 -10.23
CA ASP A 294 8.24 22.22 -8.81
C ASP A 294 9.36 21.31 -8.34
N ASP A 295 10.13 21.82 -7.40
CA ASP A 295 11.21 21.11 -6.74
C ASP A 295 11.10 21.25 -5.22
N ALA A 296 12.10 20.74 -4.49
CA ALA A 296 12.12 20.83 -3.05
C ALA A 296 12.11 22.29 -2.54
N GLU A 297 12.72 23.24 -3.25
CA GLU A 297 12.79 24.64 -2.84
C GLU A 297 11.41 25.29 -2.97
N SER A 298 10.76 25.17 -4.12
CA SER A 298 9.43 25.76 -4.35
C SER A 298 8.39 25.18 -3.39
N ILE A 299 8.40 23.87 -3.16
CA ILE A 299 7.45 23.20 -2.26
C ILE A 299 7.71 23.59 -0.80
N ASN A 300 8.97 23.64 -0.36
CA ASN A 300 9.31 24.06 1.01
C ASN A 300 8.95 25.53 1.25
N ALA A 301 9.08 26.41 0.26
CA ALA A 301 8.66 27.80 0.38
C ALA A 301 7.14 27.91 0.65
N GLN A 302 6.33 27.02 0.05
CA GLN A 302 4.88 26.98 0.27
C GLN A 302 4.52 26.39 1.64
N LEU A 303 5.21 25.33 2.07
CA LEU A 303 5.08 24.79 3.43
C LEU A 303 5.36 25.87 4.48
N ALA A 304 6.45 26.64 4.30
CA ALA A 304 6.82 27.76 5.19
C ALA A 304 5.78 28.89 5.20
N GLN A 305 5.04 29.09 4.09
CA GLN A 305 3.95 30.07 3.99
C GLN A 305 2.62 29.58 4.58
N GLY A 306 2.56 28.37 5.14
CA GLY A 306 1.33 27.87 5.74
C GLY A 306 0.45 27.05 4.79
N LYS A 307 0.92 26.69 3.59
CA LYS A 307 0.18 25.83 2.67
C LYS A 307 0.23 24.37 3.06
N ASP A 308 -0.83 23.64 2.78
CA ASP A 308 -0.78 22.18 2.59
C ASP A 308 -0.30 21.88 1.17
N ILE A 309 0.12 20.65 0.87
CA ILE A 309 0.64 20.29 -0.45
C ILE A 309 -0.23 19.20 -1.07
N LEU A 310 -0.64 19.43 -2.32
CA LEU A 310 -1.22 18.39 -3.18
C LEU A 310 -0.23 18.11 -4.31
N LEU A 311 0.31 16.89 -4.33
CA LEU A 311 1.27 16.45 -5.34
C LEU A 311 0.49 15.81 -6.49
N THR A 312 0.53 16.44 -7.66
CA THR A 312 -0.06 15.87 -8.89
C THR A 312 0.77 14.67 -9.39
N PRO A 313 0.19 13.76 -10.21
CA PRO A 313 0.85 12.51 -10.60
C PRO A 313 2.15 12.72 -11.38
N GLY A 314 3.24 12.16 -10.85
CA GLY A 314 4.56 12.05 -11.49
C GLY A 314 5.66 11.80 -10.47
N ILE A 315 6.92 11.95 -10.90
CA ILE A 315 8.11 11.74 -10.06
C ILE A 315 8.76 13.09 -9.78
N TYR A 316 8.84 13.48 -8.52
CA TYR A 316 9.48 14.70 -8.05
C TYR A 316 10.92 14.37 -7.66
N SER A 317 11.89 14.90 -8.42
CA SER A 317 13.30 14.76 -8.10
C SER A 317 13.73 15.84 -7.09
N LEU A 318 14.08 15.42 -5.87
CA LEU A 318 14.29 16.31 -4.73
C LEU A 318 15.78 16.43 -4.39
N LYS A 319 16.35 17.64 -4.51
CA LYS A 319 17.75 17.92 -4.12
C LYS A 319 17.93 18.15 -2.62
N SER A 320 16.84 18.37 -1.89
CA SER A 320 16.76 18.48 -0.45
C SER A 320 15.44 17.89 0.05
N PRO A 321 15.31 17.54 1.34
CA PRO A 321 14.06 17.03 1.88
C PRO A 321 12.95 18.06 1.77
N LEU A 322 11.73 17.59 1.52
CA LEU A 322 10.55 18.35 1.94
C LEU A 322 10.52 18.40 3.46
N HIS A 323 10.43 19.59 4.04
CA HIS A 323 10.51 19.80 5.49
C HIS A 323 9.17 20.33 6.02
N VAL A 324 8.49 19.50 6.80
CA VAL A 324 7.20 19.82 7.41
C VAL A 324 7.40 20.18 8.87
N SER A 325 7.16 21.45 9.21
CA SER A 325 7.33 21.98 10.58
C SER A 325 6.04 22.53 11.19
N ARG A 326 4.94 22.57 10.43
CA ARG A 326 3.64 23.08 10.88
C ARG A 326 2.71 21.93 11.25
N SER A 327 2.09 22.00 12.43
CA SER A 327 1.01 21.08 12.81
C SER A 327 -0.13 21.07 11.79
N ASP A 328 -0.85 19.95 11.71
CA ASP A 328 -2.00 19.76 10.83
C ASP A 328 -1.71 19.96 9.33
N THR A 329 -0.44 19.89 8.93
CA THR A 329 -0.06 19.93 7.52
C THR A 329 -0.53 18.67 6.82
N VAL A 330 -1.21 18.83 5.68
CA VAL A 330 -1.59 17.73 4.80
C VAL A 330 -0.68 17.72 3.57
N ILE A 331 -0.07 16.57 3.27
CA ILE A 331 0.56 16.27 1.99
C ILE A 331 -0.20 15.10 1.36
N LEU A 332 -0.93 15.38 0.29
CA LEU A 332 -1.76 14.42 -0.43
C LEU A 332 -1.22 14.19 -1.85
N GLY A 333 -0.82 12.97 -2.16
CA GLY A 333 -0.44 12.55 -3.51
C GLY A 333 -1.62 12.02 -4.30
N LEU A 334 -1.69 12.39 -5.57
CA LEU A 334 -2.59 11.80 -6.56
C LEU A 334 -1.83 10.85 -7.48
N GLY A 335 -2.45 9.75 -7.87
CA GLY A 335 -1.89 8.81 -8.86
C GLY A 335 -0.55 8.21 -8.44
N LEU A 336 -0.36 7.94 -7.14
CA LEU A 336 0.90 7.43 -6.57
C LEU A 336 2.09 8.39 -6.81
N ALA A 337 1.85 9.70 -6.60
CA ALA A 337 2.89 10.72 -6.70
C ALA A 337 4.17 10.28 -5.96
N THR A 338 5.29 10.36 -6.66
CA THR A 338 6.54 9.75 -6.23
C THR A 338 7.55 10.82 -5.82
N LEU A 339 8.11 10.72 -4.62
CA LEU A 339 9.20 11.58 -4.15
C LEU A 339 10.50 10.79 -4.27
N GLN A 340 11.47 11.31 -5.04
CA GLN A 340 12.77 10.69 -5.25
C GLN A 340 13.89 11.62 -4.79
N PRO A 341 14.63 11.30 -3.71
CA PRO A 341 15.79 12.09 -3.30
C PRO A 341 16.93 11.91 -4.31
N ALA A 342 17.53 13.03 -4.73
CA ALA A 342 18.56 13.07 -5.77
C ALA A 342 19.98 13.30 -5.24
N SER A 343 20.15 13.51 -3.93
CA SER A 343 21.40 13.99 -3.31
C SER A 343 21.84 13.22 -2.05
N GLY A 344 21.29 12.01 -1.83
CA GLY A 344 21.58 11.19 -0.63
C GLY A 344 21.00 11.76 0.66
N GLN A 345 20.09 12.73 0.56
CA GLN A 345 19.31 13.26 1.68
C GLN A 345 17.96 12.53 1.77
N ALA A 346 17.23 12.75 2.86
CA ALA A 346 15.85 12.28 2.96
C ALA A 346 14.96 12.91 1.87
N ALA A 347 13.91 12.21 1.46
CA ALA A 347 12.86 12.78 0.63
C ALA A 347 11.95 13.68 1.47
N LEU A 348 11.66 13.28 2.71
CA LEU A 348 10.74 13.98 3.59
C LEU A 348 11.20 13.92 5.05
N ILE A 349 11.18 15.06 5.73
CA ILE A 349 11.41 15.19 7.16
C ILE A 349 10.23 15.93 7.76
N VAL A 350 9.65 15.35 8.81
CA VAL A 350 8.59 15.97 9.61
C VAL A 350 9.17 16.27 10.99
N ASP A 351 9.04 17.50 11.45
CA ASP A 351 9.35 17.86 12.83
C ASP A 351 8.36 17.21 13.80
N ASP A 352 8.70 17.16 15.08
CA ASP A 352 7.83 16.58 16.11
C ASP A 352 6.62 17.48 16.44
N VAL A 353 5.63 17.49 15.54
CA VAL A 353 4.42 18.33 15.58
C VAL A 353 3.15 17.50 15.42
N ASP A 354 2.04 18.05 15.90
CA ASP A 354 0.73 17.40 15.89
C ASP A 354 0.15 17.22 14.47
N GLY A 355 -0.61 16.14 14.28
CA GLY A 355 -1.68 16.07 13.29
C GLY A 355 -1.30 16.02 11.82
N VAL A 356 -0.01 15.92 11.48
CA VAL A 356 0.47 15.86 10.08
C VAL A 356 -0.14 14.65 9.36
N SER A 357 -0.60 14.83 8.13
CA SER A 357 -1.07 13.73 7.27
C SER A 357 -0.23 13.63 6.01
N LEU A 358 0.33 12.44 5.79
CA LEU A 358 1.04 12.07 4.57
C LEU A 358 0.25 10.96 3.91
N SER A 359 -0.17 11.14 2.65
CA SER A 359 -1.03 10.15 2.02
C SER A 359 -0.86 9.99 0.52
N GLY A 360 -0.94 8.74 0.03
CA GLY A 360 -0.90 8.41 -1.40
C GLY A 360 0.46 8.68 -2.05
N LEU A 361 1.55 8.33 -1.36
CA LEU A 361 2.92 8.64 -1.77
C LEU A 361 3.72 7.37 -2.04
N LEU A 362 4.57 7.42 -3.06
CA LEU A 362 5.69 6.50 -3.20
C LEU A 362 6.99 7.26 -2.90
N ILE A 363 7.77 6.79 -1.93
CA ILE A 363 9.11 7.30 -1.65
C ILE A 363 10.11 6.35 -2.33
N ASP A 364 10.66 6.78 -3.46
CA ASP A 364 11.53 5.96 -4.31
C ASP A 364 12.98 6.38 -4.10
N ALA A 365 13.83 5.51 -3.56
CA ALA A 365 15.20 5.84 -3.24
C ALA A 365 15.99 6.29 -4.49
N GLY A 366 16.92 7.22 -4.29
CA GLY A 366 17.88 7.64 -5.30
C GLY A 366 19.12 6.74 -5.36
N GLN A 367 19.93 6.96 -6.38
CA GLN A 367 21.22 6.29 -6.55
C GLN A 367 22.20 6.60 -5.41
N GLU A 368 22.19 7.85 -4.94
CA GLU A 368 22.97 8.29 -3.78
C GLU A 368 22.34 7.78 -2.48
N ASN A 369 23.17 7.22 -1.62
CA ASN A 369 22.70 6.56 -0.41
C ASN A 369 22.09 7.56 0.58
N SER A 370 20.80 7.38 0.86
CA SER A 370 20.09 8.16 1.87
C SER A 370 20.18 7.48 3.24
N ARG A 371 20.57 8.23 4.28
CA ARG A 371 20.57 7.67 5.65
C ARG A 371 19.16 7.26 6.09
N VAL A 372 18.17 8.06 5.73
CA VAL A 372 16.75 7.78 5.94
C VAL A 372 15.97 8.36 4.76
N LEU A 373 14.93 7.70 4.26
CA LEU A 373 14.08 8.26 3.19
C LEU A 373 12.98 9.15 3.76
N LEU A 374 12.32 8.71 4.83
CA LEU A 374 11.30 9.47 5.57
C LEU A 374 11.55 9.40 7.07
N ARG A 375 11.60 10.57 7.71
CA ARG A 375 11.69 10.68 9.18
C ARG A 375 10.50 11.43 9.77
N MET A 376 9.80 10.79 10.70
CA MET A 376 8.72 11.38 11.50
C MET A 376 9.23 11.74 12.90
N GLY A 377 9.42 13.04 13.15
CA GLY A 377 9.96 13.55 14.42
C GLY A 377 11.47 13.39 14.54
N GLN A 378 12.08 14.22 15.39
CA GLN A 378 13.50 14.13 15.68
C GLN A 378 13.80 12.97 16.66
N PRO A 379 14.96 12.30 16.53
CA PRO A 379 15.36 11.26 17.48
C PRO A 379 15.38 11.76 18.93
N GLY A 380 14.87 10.94 19.85
CA GLY A 380 14.76 11.32 21.26
C GLY A 380 13.57 12.23 21.59
N SER A 381 12.61 12.38 20.68
CA SER A 381 11.31 13.00 20.98
C SER A 381 10.67 12.37 22.22
N VAL A 382 10.09 13.23 23.07
CA VAL A 382 9.31 12.84 24.25
C VAL A 382 7.89 13.41 24.22
N LEU A 383 7.53 14.19 23.19
CA LEU A 383 6.22 14.82 23.09
C LEU A 383 5.14 13.76 22.83
N SER A 384 3.97 13.95 23.41
CA SER A 384 2.80 13.12 23.13
C SER A 384 1.88 13.85 22.15
N HIS A 385 1.38 13.10 21.18
CA HIS A 385 0.45 13.56 20.15
C HIS A 385 -0.90 12.84 20.26
N ALA A 386 -1.23 12.26 21.42
CA ALA A 386 -2.40 11.39 21.59
C ALA A 386 -3.74 12.05 21.23
N SER A 387 -3.87 13.38 21.41
CA SER A 387 -5.08 14.13 21.06
C SER A 387 -5.19 14.44 19.57
N ASN A 388 -4.07 14.48 18.85
CA ASN A 388 -4.01 14.80 17.43
C ASN A 388 -2.84 14.07 16.75
N PRO A 389 -2.94 12.73 16.62
CA PRO A 389 -1.85 11.92 16.11
C PRO A 389 -1.60 12.18 14.63
N SER A 390 -0.34 12.19 14.23
CA SER A 390 0.05 12.21 12.82
C SER A 390 -0.32 10.89 12.13
N LEU A 391 -0.62 10.96 10.83
CA LEU A 391 -1.09 9.86 9.99
C LEU A 391 -0.18 9.68 8.77
N LEU A 392 0.26 8.44 8.54
CA LEU A 392 0.80 7.97 7.26
C LEU A 392 -0.22 6.98 6.69
N SER A 393 -0.78 7.24 5.50
CA SER A 393 -1.74 6.34 4.87
C SER A 393 -1.46 6.15 3.39
N ASP A 394 -1.27 4.91 2.94
CA ASP A 394 -0.83 4.62 1.57
C ASP A 394 0.50 5.31 1.25
N VAL A 395 1.46 5.20 2.18
CA VAL A 395 2.84 5.71 2.01
C VAL A 395 3.74 4.51 1.79
N PHE A 396 4.26 4.37 0.58
CA PHE A 396 5.02 3.22 0.13
C PHE A 396 6.49 3.58 -0.10
N PHE A 397 7.38 2.60 -0.07
CA PHE A 397 8.81 2.80 -0.25
C PHE A 397 9.39 1.78 -1.22
N ARG A 398 10.32 2.24 -2.07
CA ARG A 398 11.06 1.38 -2.98
C ARG A 398 12.54 1.69 -2.93
N VAL A 399 13.38 0.64 -2.87
CA VAL A 399 14.83 0.74 -3.04
C VAL A 399 15.30 -0.20 -4.16
N GLY A 400 15.38 0.35 -5.37
CA GLY A 400 15.83 -0.35 -6.57
C GLY A 400 14.70 -0.65 -7.56
N GLY A 401 14.92 -1.60 -8.47
CA GLY A 401 13.92 -2.06 -9.45
C GLY A 401 13.81 -1.17 -10.69
N ALA A 402 13.70 0.14 -10.52
CA ALA A 402 13.71 1.10 -11.63
C ALA A 402 15.13 1.51 -12.07
N GLY A 403 16.14 1.18 -11.28
CA GLY A 403 17.55 1.53 -11.41
C GLY A 403 18.29 1.27 -10.09
N PRO A 404 19.61 1.45 -10.01
CA PRO A 404 20.33 1.35 -8.74
C PRO A 404 19.85 2.41 -7.76
N ALA A 405 19.55 2.00 -6.53
CA ALA A 405 19.13 2.91 -5.48
C ALA A 405 19.54 2.39 -4.10
N ARG A 406 19.75 3.29 -3.13
CA ARG A 406 20.36 2.92 -1.84
C ARG A 406 19.76 3.73 -0.69
N ALA A 407 19.45 3.06 0.41
CA ALA A 407 19.03 3.72 1.64
C ALA A 407 19.37 2.88 2.87
N ASN A 408 19.90 3.48 3.94
CA ASN A 408 20.09 2.74 5.20
C ASN A 408 18.73 2.38 5.83
N VAL A 409 17.86 3.37 5.97
CA VAL A 409 16.52 3.21 6.57
C VAL A 409 15.47 3.80 5.63
N CYS A 410 14.38 3.10 5.36
CA CYS A 410 13.28 3.69 4.60
C CYS A 410 12.43 4.61 5.47
N LEU A 411 11.91 4.09 6.58
CA LEU A 411 11.03 4.82 7.49
C LEU A 411 11.56 4.81 8.92
N GLU A 412 11.79 5.99 9.47
CA GLU A 412 12.13 6.20 10.88
C GLU A 412 11.01 6.99 11.59
N ILE A 413 10.39 6.39 12.60
CA ILE A 413 9.30 7.00 13.39
C ILE A 413 9.81 7.27 14.81
N ASN A 414 10.05 8.54 15.11
CA ASN A 414 10.48 9.00 16.43
C ASN A 414 9.34 9.62 17.25
N SER A 415 8.40 10.30 16.59
CA SER A 415 7.23 10.88 17.25
C SER A 415 6.35 9.82 17.90
N LYS A 416 5.80 10.12 19.08
CA LYS A 416 4.82 9.26 19.73
C LYS A 416 3.47 9.29 19.01
N ASN A 417 2.64 8.28 19.26
CA ASN A 417 1.23 8.23 18.84
C ASN A 417 0.98 8.23 17.32
N VAL A 418 2.02 8.12 16.48
CA VAL A 418 1.85 8.07 15.01
C VAL A 418 0.97 6.88 14.62
N ILE A 419 0.02 7.14 13.71
CA ILE A 419 -0.80 6.11 13.07
C ILE A 419 -0.21 5.86 11.67
N VAL A 420 0.13 4.61 11.38
CA VAL A 420 0.50 4.17 10.03
C VAL A 420 -0.56 3.19 9.55
N ASP A 421 -1.08 3.42 8.35
CA ASP A 421 -2.24 2.73 7.83
C ASP A 421 -2.09 2.39 6.34
N ASP A 422 -1.74 1.13 6.07
CA ASP A 422 -1.25 0.62 4.79
C ASP A 422 0.11 1.20 4.41
N THR A 423 1.16 0.42 4.64
CA THR A 423 2.51 0.75 4.15
C THR A 423 3.21 -0.51 3.67
N TRP A 424 3.88 -0.37 2.53
CA TRP A 424 4.76 -1.37 1.97
C TRP A 424 6.14 -0.76 1.82
N ILE A 425 7.13 -1.40 2.42
CA ILE A 425 8.51 -0.97 2.42
C ILE A 425 9.33 -2.06 1.73
N TRP A 426 9.76 -1.80 0.50
CA TRP A 426 10.31 -2.83 -0.38
C TRP A 426 11.73 -2.51 -0.83
N ARG A 427 12.70 -3.30 -0.39
CA ARG A 427 13.98 -3.41 -1.10
C ARG A 427 13.74 -4.28 -2.33
N ALA A 428 13.97 -3.74 -3.52
CA ALA A 428 13.62 -4.44 -4.74
C ALA A 428 14.30 -5.80 -4.87
N ASP A 429 13.53 -6.86 -5.09
CA ASP A 429 14.02 -8.21 -5.35
C ASP A 429 14.14 -8.51 -6.86
N HIS A 430 13.51 -7.70 -7.73
CA HIS A 430 13.56 -7.83 -9.18
C HIS A 430 13.54 -6.45 -9.90
N GLY A 431 13.74 -6.48 -11.22
CA GLY A 431 13.91 -5.28 -12.04
C GLY A 431 15.39 -4.90 -12.23
N ARG A 432 15.64 -3.66 -12.65
CA ARG A 432 16.99 -3.12 -12.87
C ARG A 432 17.61 -2.64 -11.56
N GLY A 433 18.93 -2.75 -11.44
CA GLY A 433 19.65 -2.22 -10.29
C GLY A 433 19.43 -3.01 -8.99
N VAL A 434 19.12 -4.31 -9.10
CA VAL A 434 18.90 -5.20 -7.96
C VAL A 434 20.09 -6.13 -7.73
N GLY A 435 20.40 -6.35 -6.46
CA GLY A 435 21.40 -7.31 -5.98
C GLY A 435 22.01 -6.83 -4.67
N TRP A 436 22.62 -7.75 -3.93
CA TRP A 436 23.17 -7.50 -2.58
C TRP A 436 24.01 -6.22 -2.47
N GLU A 437 24.89 -5.96 -3.46
CA GLU A 437 25.75 -4.76 -3.50
C GLU A 437 25.19 -3.64 -4.41
N THR A 438 24.10 -3.90 -5.14
CA THR A 438 23.55 -2.98 -6.15
C THR A 438 22.51 -2.04 -5.53
N ASN A 439 21.58 -2.58 -4.75
CA ASN A 439 20.59 -1.85 -3.96
C ASN A 439 20.72 -2.10 -2.45
N PRO A 440 21.89 -1.81 -1.85
CA PRO A 440 22.10 -2.00 -0.42
C PRO A 440 21.06 -1.23 0.40
N SER A 441 20.43 -1.94 1.33
CA SER A 441 19.43 -1.39 2.24
C SER A 441 19.45 -2.09 3.59
N GLN A 442 19.70 -1.36 4.68
CA GLN A 442 19.91 -1.98 6.00
C GLN A 442 18.59 -2.40 6.64
N ASN A 443 17.69 -1.45 6.92
CA ASN A 443 16.42 -1.70 7.59
C ASN A 443 15.27 -1.03 6.84
N GLY A 444 14.09 -1.66 6.85
CA GLY A 444 12.90 -1.06 6.28
C GLY A 444 12.29 -0.04 7.23
N LEU A 445 11.97 -0.49 8.44
CA LEU A 445 11.26 0.31 9.44
C LEU A 445 12.00 0.34 10.79
N ILE A 446 12.15 1.53 11.35
CA ILE A 446 12.55 1.74 12.74
C ILE A 446 11.50 2.57 13.47
N VAL A 447 10.91 2.01 14.53
CA VAL A 447 9.90 2.68 15.38
C VAL A 447 10.49 2.97 16.75
N ASN A 448 10.91 4.21 16.98
CA ASN A 448 11.43 4.68 18.27
C ASN A 448 10.35 5.31 19.15
N GLY A 449 9.30 5.90 18.54
CA GLY A 449 8.21 6.55 19.27
C GLY A 449 7.34 5.57 20.06
N ASP A 450 6.92 5.96 21.26
CA ASP A 450 5.93 5.22 22.06
C ASP A 450 4.52 5.35 21.47
N GLU A 451 3.65 4.38 21.76
CA GLU A 451 2.22 4.38 21.41
C GLU A 451 1.93 4.50 19.91
N VAL A 452 2.89 4.14 19.06
CA VAL A 452 2.71 4.04 17.61
C VAL A 452 1.77 2.88 17.28
N THR A 453 0.81 3.12 16.39
CA THR A 453 -0.14 2.11 15.91
C THR A 453 0.01 1.91 14.41
N ILE A 454 0.26 0.67 13.98
CA ILE A 454 0.43 0.33 12.56
C ILE A 454 -0.61 -0.72 12.15
N TYR A 455 -1.27 -0.46 11.01
CA TYR A 455 -2.21 -1.35 10.34
C TYR A 455 -1.71 -1.69 8.94
N GLY A 456 -1.73 -2.97 8.56
CA GLY A 456 -1.39 -3.38 7.19
C GLY A 456 0.08 -3.09 6.84
N LEU A 457 1.03 -3.70 7.56
CA LEU A 457 2.46 -3.50 7.33
C LEU A 457 3.06 -4.63 6.48
N ALA A 458 3.70 -4.27 5.37
CA ALA A 458 4.57 -5.16 4.62
C ALA A 458 6.00 -4.60 4.57
N VAL A 459 7.02 -5.39 4.94
CA VAL A 459 8.44 -4.98 4.87
C VAL A 459 9.29 -6.12 4.35
N GLU A 460 10.00 -5.90 3.24
CA GLU A 460 10.59 -7.00 2.49
C GLU A 460 12.03 -6.76 2.02
N HIS A 461 12.81 -7.84 2.09
CA HIS A 461 14.10 -8.07 1.47
C HIS A 461 15.29 -7.22 1.95
N PHE A 462 15.20 -6.51 3.07
CA PHE A 462 16.31 -5.74 3.65
C PHE A 462 17.48 -6.64 4.08
N GLN A 463 18.68 -6.06 4.19
CA GLN A 463 19.90 -6.82 4.45
C GLN A 463 20.10 -7.14 5.94
N GLU A 464 19.53 -6.33 6.83
CA GLU A 464 19.53 -6.55 8.28
C GLU A 464 18.10 -6.78 8.77
N TYR A 465 17.75 -6.30 9.97
CA TYR A 465 16.40 -6.37 10.50
C TYR A 465 15.42 -5.66 9.56
N GLN A 466 14.33 -6.33 9.19
CA GLN A 466 13.32 -5.74 8.31
C GLN A 466 12.57 -4.64 9.08
N THR A 467 12.13 -4.96 10.29
CA THR A 467 11.50 -4.02 11.23
C THR A 467 12.16 -4.06 12.61
N ILE A 468 12.48 -2.89 13.16
CA ILE A 468 12.95 -2.69 14.54
C ILE A 468 11.91 -1.85 15.30
N TRP A 469 11.44 -2.36 16.44
CA TRP A 469 10.49 -1.70 17.32
C TRP A 469 11.11 -1.39 18.68
N ASN A 470 11.38 -0.12 18.94
CA ASN A 470 12.04 0.40 20.13
C ASN A 470 11.11 1.13 21.10
N GLY A 471 9.93 1.57 20.65
CA GLY A 471 8.94 2.29 21.47
C GLY A 471 8.02 1.38 22.29
N ASN A 472 7.62 1.84 23.47
CA ASN A 472 6.65 1.15 24.34
C ASN A 472 5.21 1.36 23.87
N ASP A 473 4.32 0.46 24.30
CA ASP A 473 2.87 0.50 24.03
C ASP A 473 2.49 0.50 22.54
N GLY A 474 3.44 0.09 21.70
CA GLY A 474 3.25 -0.06 20.28
C GLY A 474 2.24 -1.16 19.94
N LYS A 475 1.47 -0.93 18.88
CA LYS A 475 0.46 -1.89 18.39
C LYS A 475 0.63 -2.12 16.90
N LEU A 476 0.73 -3.39 16.51
CA LEU A 476 0.77 -3.82 15.12
C LEU A 476 -0.41 -4.74 14.81
N PHE A 477 -1.10 -4.44 13.71
CA PHE A 477 -2.20 -5.23 13.19
C PHE A 477 -1.87 -5.62 11.75
N PHE A 478 -1.60 -6.91 11.56
CA PHE A 478 -1.09 -7.50 10.32
C PHE A 478 0.35 -7.11 9.99
N TYR A 479 1.18 -8.14 9.79
CA TYR A 479 2.54 -8.03 9.27
C TYR A 479 2.75 -9.08 8.19
N GLN A 480 3.31 -8.66 7.06
CA GLN A 480 3.85 -9.55 6.06
C GLN A 480 5.32 -9.18 5.80
N CYS A 481 6.15 -10.20 5.63
CA CYS A 481 7.56 -10.00 5.36
C CYS A 481 8.12 -11.16 4.54
N GLU A 482 8.83 -10.84 3.47
CA GLU A 482 9.77 -11.75 2.84
C GLU A 482 11.22 -11.36 3.17
N LEU A 483 12.02 -12.36 3.52
CA LEU A 483 13.45 -12.20 3.76
C LEU A 483 14.20 -11.92 2.44
N PRO A 484 15.43 -11.36 2.48
CA PRO A 484 16.20 -11.11 1.27
C PRO A 484 16.45 -12.40 0.50
N TYR A 485 16.29 -12.37 -0.82
CA TYR A 485 16.51 -13.54 -1.67
C TYR A 485 17.98 -13.83 -1.95
N ASP A 486 18.81 -12.79 -1.82
CA ASP A 486 20.16 -12.68 -2.31
C ASP A 486 21.28 -12.53 -1.26
N PRO A 487 21.17 -12.99 0.00
CA PRO A 487 22.32 -13.14 0.87
C PRO A 487 23.43 -13.96 0.17
N PRO A 488 24.69 -13.46 0.08
CA PRO A 488 25.71 -14.16 -0.69
C PRO A 488 26.31 -15.36 0.05
N SER A 489 26.23 -15.38 1.38
CA SER A 489 26.62 -16.50 2.24
C SER A 489 26.02 -16.35 3.64
N GLN A 490 25.91 -17.45 4.39
CA GLN A 490 25.48 -17.39 5.79
C GLN A 490 26.38 -16.46 6.62
N ALA A 491 27.69 -16.47 6.39
CA ALA A 491 28.63 -15.67 7.15
C ALA A 491 28.43 -14.15 6.95
N GLN A 492 28.00 -13.73 5.75
CA GLN A 492 27.67 -12.34 5.44
C GLN A 492 26.27 -11.94 5.92
N TRP A 493 25.40 -12.92 6.17
CA TRP A 493 24.05 -12.71 6.69
C TRP A 493 23.90 -13.45 8.01
N SER A 494 24.60 -12.96 9.03
CA SER A 494 24.53 -13.41 10.42
C SER A 494 24.44 -12.18 11.31
N SER A 495 23.73 -12.31 12.44
CA SER A 495 23.59 -11.25 13.44
C SER A 495 24.06 -11.73 14.82
N THR A 496 23.76 -10.96 15.86
CA THR A 496 24.03 -11.32 17.25
C THR A 496 22.74 -11.19 18.06
N TRP A 497 22.38 -12.26 18.75
CA TRP A 497 21.22 -12.31 19.65
C TRP A 497 21.69 -12.83 21.01
N GLU A 498 21.36 -12.12 22.09
CA GLU A 498 21.81 -12.46 23.46
C GLU A 498 23.33 -12.72 23.60
N GLY A 499 24.14 -11.96 22.86
CA GLY A 499 25.61 -12.06 22.89
C GLY A 499 26.21 -13.27 22.18
N ARG A 500 25.40 -14.10 21.50
CA ARG A 500 25.86 -15.18 20.61
C ARG A 500 25.63 -14.83 19.15
N LYS A 501 26.51 -15.31 18.28
CA LYS A 501 26.30 -15.25 16.83
C LYS A 501 25.11 -16.14 16.45
N VAL A 502 24.21 -15.63 15.61
CA VAL A 502 23.06 -16.36 15.08
C VAL A 502 22.97 -16.17 13.57
N ASP A 503 22.31 -17.12 12.91
CA ASP A 503 22.08 -17.11 11.47
C ASP A 503 20.99 -16.09 11.12
N GLY A 504 21.28 -15.21 10.16
CA GLY A 504 20.34 -14.21 9.66
C GLY A 504 20.04 -13.04 10.61
N TRP A 505 19.15 -12.17 10.15
CA TRP A 505 18.59 -11.05 10.90
C TRP A 505 17.08 -11.22 10.95
N ALA A 506 16.48 -11.11 12.14
CA ALA A 506 15.05 -11.31 12.31
C ALA A 506 14.21 -10.36 11.44
N ALA A 507 13.07 -10.84 10.97
CA ALA A 507 12.10 -10.01 10.26
C ALA A 507 11.49 -8.95 11.19
N TYR A 508 11.28 -9.28 12.46
CA TYR A 508 10.66 -8.38 13.42
C TYR A 508 11.39 -8.40 14.75
N LYS A 509 12.11 -7.33 15.07
CA LYS A 509 12.83 -7.18 16.34
C LYS A 509 12.14 -6.19 17.26
N VAL A 510 11.69 -6.65 18.42
CA VAL A 510 11.34 -5.78 19.55
C VAL A 510 12.61 -5.54 20.38
N GLY A 511 12.94 -4.27 20.62
CA GLY A 511 14.15 -3.88 21.33
C GLY A 511 14.16 -4.29 22.81
N ASP A 512 15.33 -4.58 23.36
CA ASP A 512 15.55 -5.11 24.71
C ASP A 512 14.98 -4.22 25.83
N GLN A 513 14.85 -2.92 25.56
CA GLN A 513 14.29 -1.91 26.47
C GLN A 513 12.76 -1.88 26.51
N VAL A 514 12.07 -2.53 25.57
CA VAL A 514 10.61 -2.45 25.45
C VAL A 514 9.95 -3.28 26.54
N LEU A 515 9.03 -2.67 27.27
CA LEU A 515 8.27 -3.30 28.36
C LEU A 515 6.91 -3.79 27.91
N ARG A 516 6.27 -3.08 26.96
CA ARG A 516 4.93 -3.37 26.45
C ARG A 516 4.89 -3.19 24.94
N HIS A 517 4.36 -4.19 24.25
CA HIS A 517 4.14 -4.16 22.81
C HIS A 517 3.06 -5.19 22.46
N THR A 518 2.27 -4.97 21.43
CA THR A 518 1.28 -5.97 20.97
C THR A 518 1.24 -6.07 19.45
N ALA A 519 1.39 -7.28 18.92
CA ALA A 519 1.30 -7.55 17.49
C ALA A 519 0.32 -8.69 17.17
N TYR A 520 -0.39 -8.60 16.05
CA TYR A 520 -1.39 -9.58 15.61
C TYR A 520 -1.20 -9.98 14.15
N GLY A 521 -1.18 -11.28 13.85
CA GLY A 521 -1.19 -11.80 12.48
C GLY A 521 0.10 -11.50 11.73
N LEU A 522 1.20 -12.17 12.07
CA LEU A 522 2.52 -11.98 11.47
C LEU A 522 2.86 -13.16 10.56
N GLY A 523 3.12 -12.90 9.27
CA GLY A 523 3.62 -13.88 8.30
C GLY A 523 5.02 -13.53 7.83
N ILE A 524 5.97 -14.47 7.98
CA ILE A 524 7.38 -14.29 7.60
C ILE A 524 7.81 -15.39 6.63
N TYR A 525 8.30 -15.03 5.45
CA TYR A 525 8.58 -15.98 4.38
C TYR A 525 10.07 -15.94 3.98
N ALA A 526 10.68 -17.12 3.93
CA ALA A 526 12.01 -17.35 3.37
C ALA A 526 11.86 -17.87 1.93
N VAL A 527 12.57 -17.25 1.00
CA VAL A 527 12.60 -17.70 -0.40
C VAL A 527 14.01 -18.05 -0.86
N PHE A 528 15.05 -17.27 -0.51
CA PHE A 528 16.47 -17.58 -0.75
C PHE A 528 16.83 -18.15 -2.14
N ILE A 529 16.24 -17.59 -3.21
CA ILE A 529 16.40 -18.08 -4.59
C ILE A 529 17.56 -17.43 -5.37
N LYS A 530 18.24 -16.42 -4.81
CA LYS A 530 19.30 -15.64 -5.48
C LYS A 530 20.62 -15.66 -4.70
N THR A 531 20.88 -16.72 -3.95
CA THR A 531 22.05 -16.87 -3.06
C THR A 531 23.31 -17.42 -3.75
N ASN A 532 23.29 -17.59 -5.08
CA ASN A 532 24.37 -18.23 -5.85
C ASN A 532 24.75 -19.64 -5.33
N GLY A 533 23.75 -20.40 -4.86
CA GLY A 533 23.92 -21.76 -4.34
C GLY A 533 24.34 -21.84 -2.87
N ALA A 534 24.50 -20.71 -2.17
CA ALA A 534 24.73 -20.74 -0.74
C ALA A 534 23.48 -21.25 0.00
N HIS A 535 23.70 -22.12 0.98
CA HIS A 535 22.67 -22.52 1.94
C HIS A 535 22.56 -21.44 3.01
N VAL A 536 21.41 -20.78 3.11
CA VAL A 536 21.19 -19.62 3.98
C VAL A 536 20.00 -19.89 4.87
N ASN A 537 20.19 -19.76 6.17
CA ASN A 537 19.22 -20.05 7.20
C ASN A 537 18.96 -18.79 8.05
N LEU A 538 17.80 -18.76 8.69
CA LEU A 538 17.46 -17.78 9.73
C LEU A 538 17.21 -18.53 11.04
N ASP A 539 17.92 -18.17 12.12
CA ASP A 539 17.75 -18.78 13.45
C ASP A 539 16.33 -18.55 13.98
N HIS A 540 15.82 -17.33 13.84
CA HIS A 540 14.44 -17.00 14.23
C HIS A 540 13.86 -15.80 13.49
N ALA A 541 12.57 -15.88 13.15
CA ALA A 541 11.87 -14.83 12.41
C ALA A 541 11.56 -13.58 13.26
N ILE A 542 11.26 -13.78 14.54
CA ILE A 542 10.85 -12.71 15.45
C ILE A 542 11.74 -12.73 16.70
N GLU A 543 12.29 -11.57 17.03
CA GLU A 543 13.07 -11.33 18.25
C GLU A 543 12.23 -10.54 19.25
N VAL A 544 12.06 -11.08 20.46
CA VAL A 544 11.44 -10.38 21.58
C VAL A 544 12.26 -10.54 22.87
N PRO A 545 12.32 -9.50 23.72
CA PRO A 545 13.00 -9.59 25.01
C PRO A 545 12.37 -10.68 25.90
N GLY A 546 13.14 -11.73 26.21
CA GLY A 546 12.63 -12.91 26.93
C GLY A 546 12.07 -12.65 28.34
N GLN A 547 12.42 -11.52 28.96
CA GLN A 547 11.99 -11.16 30.32
C GLN A 547 10.73 -10.27 30.36
N ALA A 548 10.32 -9.68 29.23
CA ALA A 548 9.27 -8.68 29.20
C ALA A 548 7.87 -9.32 29.11
N LYS A 549 7.18 -9.43 30.25
CA LYS A 549 5.82 -9.99 30.35
C LYS A 549 4.74 -9.17 29.63
N GLY A 550 5.03 -7.91 29.30
CA GLY A 550 4.09 -7.00 28.63
C GLY A 550 4.12 -7.07 27.10
N ILE A 551 5.01 -7.86 26.52
CA ILE A 551 5.10 -8.05 25.06
C ILE A 551 4.21 -9.23 24.68
N LYS A 552 3.25 -8.96 23.78
CA LYS A 552 2.27 -9.93 23.34
C LYS A 552 2.30 -10.06 21.82
N ILE A 553 2.56 -11.26 21.32
CA ILE A 553 2.42 -11.54 19.90
C ILE A 553 1.34 -12.60 19.75
N PHE A 554 0.37 -12.34 18.89
CA PHE A 554 -0.70 -13.27 18.59
C PHE A 554 -0.62 -13.65 17.13
N HIS A 555 -0.69 -14.96 16.87
CA HIS A 555 -0.83 -15.49 15.52
C HIS A 555 0.36 -15.14 14.61
N ALA A 556 1.49 -15.80 14.84
CA ALA A 556 2.66 -15.73 13.98
C ALA A 556 2.84 -17.05 13.21
N MET A 557 3.39 -16.97 12.01
CA MET A 557 3.73 -18.13 11.18
C MET A 557 4.93 -17.83 10.28
N ASP A 558 5.63 -18.89 9.90
CA ASP A 558 6.74 -18.81 8.95
C ASP A 558 6.56 -19.77 7.77
N LEU A 559 7.11 -19.43 6.62
CA LEU A 559 7.19 -20.32 5.46
C LEU A 559 8.59 -20.32 4.89
N SER A 560 9.04 -21.48 4.40
CA SER A 560 10.19 -21.58 3.50
C SER A 560 9.67 -22.07 2.15
N ILE A 561 9.65 -21.19 1.15
CA ILE A 561 8.89 -21.42 -0.07
C ILE A 561 9.69 -22.27 -1.06
N VAL A 562 10.97 -21.96 -1.29
CA VAL A 562 11.76 -22.63 -2.35
C VAL A 562 13.22 -22.87 -2.00
N GLY A 563 13.99 -21.79 -1.80
CA GLY A 563 15.46 -21.83 -1.82
C GLY A 563 16.11 -22.68 -0.74
N LEU A 564 17.43 -22.83 -0.85
CA LEU A 564 18.22 -23.67 0.05
C LEU A 564 18.34 -23.02 1.42
N GLY A 565 17.56 -23.50 2.39
CA GLY A 565 17.53 -22.93 3.74
C GLY A 565 16.19 -23.05 4.44
N GLY A 566 16.02 -22.32 5.53
CA GLY A 566 14.76 -22.26 6.26
C GLY A 566 14.76 -21.23 7.37
N ILE A 567 13.73 -21.30 8.19
CA ILE A 567 13.56 -20.50 9.40
C ILE A 567 13.45 -21.49 10.55
N ASP A 568 14.42 -21.51 11.47
CA ASP A 568 14.49 -22.54 12.50
C ASP A 568 13.42 -22.36 13.59
N HIS A 569 13.10 -21.11 13.93
CA HIS A 569 12.09 -20.77 14.94
C HIS A 569 11.25 -19.55 14.53
N THR A 570 9.99 -19.53 14.94
CA THR A 570 9.09 -18.39 14.69
C THR A 570 9.40 -17.21 15.61
N ILE A 571 9.49 -17.45 16.91
CA ILE A 571 9.73 -16.41 17.92
C ILE A 571 10.82 -16.87 18.88
N ASN A 572 11.99 -16.20 18.87
CA ASN A 572 13.16 -16.59 19.64
C ASN A 572 13.50 -18.09 19.46
N HIS A 573 13.17 -18.94 20.44
CA HIS A 573 13.40 -20.39 20.42
C HIS A 573 12.10 -21.20 20.26
N LEU A 574 10.98 -20.52 20.02
CA LEU A 574 9.64 -21.09 19.92
C LEU A 574 9.22 -21.24 18.45
N GLY A 575 8.53 -22.33 18.17
CA GLY A 575 8.13 -22.71 16.82
C GLY A 575 9.07 -23.78 16.26
N ARG A 576 8.51 -24.72 15.50
CA ARG A 576 9.32 -25.67 14.73
C ARG A 576 9.92 -24.97 13.50
N ARG A 577 10.90 -25.61 12.91
CA ARG A 577 11.50 -25.16 11.65
C ARG A 577 10.46 -25.12 10.52
N ALA A 578 10.49 -24.05 9.74
CA ALA A 578 9.85 -23.99 8.43
C ALA A 578 10.77 -24.63 7.40
N GLU A 579 10.38 -25.81 6.90
CA GLU A 579 11.13 -26.54 5.88
C GLU A 579 10.74 -26.07 4.47
N PRO A 580 11.68 -26.06 3.50
CA PRO A 580 11.37 -25.75 2.10
C PRO A 580 10.23 -26.60 1.55
N HIS A 581 9.33 -25.96 0.80
CA HIS A 581 8.20 -26.61 0.12
C HIS A 581 7.16 -27.27 1.03
N ASP A 582 7.19 -27.01 2.35
CA ASP A 582 6.17 -27.48 3.28
C ASP A 582 5.06 -26.45 3.48
N PHE A 583 4.13 -26.40 2.51
CA PHE A 583 2.97 -25.50 2.55
C PHE A 583 1.78 -26.06 3.35
N GLU A 584 1.87 -27.31 3.80
CA GLU A 584 0.80 -28.00 4.53
C GLU A 584 1.02 -27.95 6.03
N ASN A 585 2.29 -28.04 6.46
CA ASN A 585 2.70 -28.15 7.86
C ASN A 585 3.66 -27.01 8.24
N TYR A 586 3.39 -25.80 7.78
CA TYR A 586 4.16 -24.63 8.21
C TYR A 586 3.99 -24.35 9.72
N PRO A 587 5.03 -23.82 10.40
CA PRO A 587 4.96 -23.47 11.81
C PRO A 587 3.94 -22.36 12.08
N ARG A 588 3.23 -22.49 13.21
CA ARG A 588 2.35 -21.47 13.76
C ARG A 588 2.61 -21.31 15.25
N VAL A 589 2.69 -20.07 15.71
CA VAL A 589 2.70 -19.71 17.13
C VAL A 589 1.43 -18.92 17.41
N VAL A 590 0.55 -19.49 18.24
CA VAL A 590 -0.75 -18.87 18.56
C VAL A 590 -0.56 -17.63 19.45
N SER A 591 0.31 -17.72 20.45
CA SER A 591 0.59 -16.63 21.37
C SER A 591 2.03 -16.65 21.90
N TRP A 592 2.53 -15.44 22.17
CA TRP A 592 3.73 -15.18 22.96
C TRP A 592 3.41 -14.15 24.06
N PRO A 593 3.87 -14.36 25.32
CA PRO A 593 4.31 -15.66 25.83
C PRO A 593 3.16 -16.69 25.72
N ARG A 594 3.51 -17.97 25.82
CA ARG A 594 2.54 -19.08 25.71
C ARG A 594 1.46 -19.02 26.79
#